data_AF-A0A954K207-F1
#
_entry.id   AF-A0A954K207-F1
#
_cell.length_a   1.000
_cell.length_b   1.000
_cell.length_c   1.000
_cell.angle_alpha   90.00
_cell.angle_beta   90.00
_cell.angle_gamma   90.00
#
_symmetry.space_group_name_H-M   'P 1'
#
loop_
_entity.id
_entity.type
_entity.pdbx_description
1 polymer ?
#
loop_
_entity_poly.entity_id
_entity_poly.type
_entity_poly.pdbx_seq_one_letter_code
_entity_poly.pdbx_strand_id
1 'polypeptide(L)'
;MSVVAEELENSASASKNVRVLAAGFIGNILEWYDFAVYGFFAPTLGKLFFPSDNPTTSLIAAFGAFAAGFLMRPVGAVLFGHIGDRLGRKK
;
A
#
# COMPACT_ATOMS: atom_id res chain seq x y z
N MET A 1 41.76 -14.75 6.64
CA MET A 1 40.47 -15.47 6.80
C MET A 1 39.35 -14.56 7.30
N SER A 2 39.62 -13.54 8.13
CA SER A 2 38.62 -12.55 8.59
C SER A 2 38.16 -11.57 7.50
N VAL A 3 39.07 -11.05 6.68
CA VAL A 3 38.73 -10.05 5.64
C VAL A 3 37.77 -10.60 4.57
N VAL A 4 37.95 -11.87 4.15
CA VAL A 4 37.05 -12.53 3.19
C VAL A 4 35.67 -12.78 3.83
N ALA A 5 35.60 -13.07 5.12
CA ALA A 5 34.32 -13.24 5.81
C ALA A 5 33.55 -11.90 5.92
N GLU A 6 34.26 -10.79 6.13
CA GLU A 6 33.70 -9.44 6.20
C GLU A 6 33.14 -8.97 4.84
N GLU A 7 33.84 -9.28 3.75
CA GLU A 7 33.38 -8.99 2.38
C GLU A 7 32.10 -9.78 2.01
N LEU A 8 32.02 -11.04 2.43
CA LEU A 8 30.84 -11.89 2.20
C LEU A 8 29.64 -11.45 3.04
N GLU A 9 29.87 -11.02 4.30
CA GLU A 9 28.82 -10.51 5.18
C GLU A 9 28.26 -9.17 4.67
N ASN A 10 29.13 -8.27 4.19
CA ASN A 10 28.73 -6.99 3.62
C ASN A 10 27.94 -7.17 2.31
N SER A 11 28.35 -8.11 1.45
CA SER A 11 27.64 -8.44 0.21
C SER A 11 26.26 -9.05 0.45
N ALA A 12 26.14 -9.94 1.45
CA ALA A 12 24.87 -10.55 1.83
C ALA A 12 23.92 -9.55 2.49
N SER A 13 24.45 -8.65 3.34
CA SER A 13 23.69 -7.55 3.95
C SER A 13 23.16 -6.55 2.92
N ALA A 14 24.00 -6.15 1.95
CA ALA A 14 23.60 -5.29 0.84
C ALA A 14 22.46 -5.92 0.00
N SER A 15 22.56 -7.21 -0.33
CA SER A 15 21.49 -7.94 -1.04
C SER A 15 20.18 -8.01 -0.24
N LYS A 16 20.26 -8.22 1.08
CA LYS A 16 19.09 -8.24 1.98
C LYS A 16 18.40 -6.87 2.02
N ASN A 17 19.16 -5.79 2.10
CA ASN A 17 18.65 -4.42 2.12
C ASN A 17 17.97 -4.04 0.81
N VAL A 18 18.55 -4.44 -0.34
CA VAL A 18 17.93 -4.24 -1.66
C VAL A 18 16.59 -4.97 -1.75
N ARG A 19 16.49 -6.19 -1.21
CA ARG A 19 15.23 -6.95 -1.20
C ARG A 19 14.14 -6.29 -0.33
N VAL A 20 14.50 -5.79 0.86
CA VAL A 20 13.56 -5.07 1.74
C VAL A 20 13.09 -3.77 1.08
N LEU A 21 14.01 -3.02 0.48
CA LEU A 21 13.70 -1.79 -0.22
C LEU A 21 12.79 -2.04 -1.42
N ALA A 22 13.10 -3.06 -2.24
CA ALA A 22 12.28 -3.46 -3.38
C ALA A 22 10.87 -3.89 -2.94
N ALA A 23 10.74 -4.65 -1.85
CA ALA A 23 9.44 -5.02 -1.31
C ALA A 23 8.61 -3.79 -0.90
N GLY A 24 9.24 -2.81 -0.24
CA GLY A 24 8.59 -1.53 0.10
C GLY A 24 8.16 -0.73 -1.13
N PHE A 25 9.02 -0.65 -2.15
CA PHE A 25 8.70 0.04 -3.41
C PHE A 25 7.55 -0.62 -4.17
N ILE A 26 7.54 -1.95 -4.28
CA ILE A 26 6.45 -2.69 -4.94
C ILE A 26 5.13 -2.42 -4.21
N GLY A 27 5.12 -2.45 -2.87
CA GLY A 27 3.94 -2.11 -2.08
C GLY A 27 3.43 -0.70 -2.39
N ASN A 28 4.32 0.29 -2.39
CA ASN A 28 3.97 1.68 -2.72
C ASN A 28 3.40 1.80 -4.14
N ILE A 29 4.01 1.16 -5.15
CA ILE A 29 3.50 1.18 -6.52
C ILE A 29 2.11 0.56 -6.61
N LEU A 30 1.87 -0.56 -5.94
CA LEU A 30 0.56 -1.22 -5.93
C LEU A 30 -0.53 -0.32 -5.33
N GLU A 31 -0.22 0.40 -4.25
CA GLU A 31 -1.15 1.37 -3.67
C GLU A 31 -1.49 2.51 -4.65
N TRP A 32 -0.47 3.08 -5.30
CA TRP A 32 -0.67 4.15 -6.30
C TRP A 32 -1.41 3.67 -7.55
N TYR A 33 -1.16 2.43 -7.97
CA TYR A 33 -1.84 1.81 -9.09
C TYR A 33 -3.34 1.67 -8.81
N ASP A 34 -3.72 1.12 -7.65
CA ASP A 34 -5.12 0.99 -7.26
C ASP A 34 -5.83 2.34 -7.19
N PHE A 35 -5.17 3.37 -6.64
CA PHE A 35 -5.70 4.74 -6.61
C PHE A 35 -5.95 5.33 -8.00
N ALA A 36 -5.00 5.17 -8.91
CA ALA A 36 -5.12 5.69 -10.25
C ALA A 36 -6.28 5.00 -11.00
N VAL A 37 -6.38 3.67 -10.86
CA VAL A 37 -7.46 2.88 -11.46
C VAL A 37 -8.81 3.30 -10.87
N TYR A 38 -8.93 3.41 -9.54
CA TYR A 38 -10.18 3.84 -8.91
C TYR A 38 -10.59 5.25 -9.38
N GLY A 39 -9.65 6.21 -9.36
CA GLY A 39 -9.91 7.58 -9.79
C GLY A 39 -10.36 7.66 -11.24
N PHE A 40 -9.77 6.85 -12.12
CA PHE A 40 -10.19 6.74 -13.52
C PHE A 40 -11.63 6.21 -13.65
N PHE A 41 -11.99 5.21 -12.85
CA PHE A 41 -13.34 4.62 -12.87
C PHE A 41 -14.37 5.37 -12.01
N ALA A 42 -13.98 6.35 -11.20
CA ALA A 42 -14.85 7.05 -10.26
C ALA A 42 -16.13 7.63 -10.89
N PRO A 43 -16.12 8.24 -12.11
CA PRO A 43 -17.35 8.69 -12.75
C PRO A 43 -18.31 7.55 -13.13
N THR A 44 -17.78 6.40 -13.53
CA THR A 44 -18.56 5.21 -13.88
C THR A 44 -19.13 4.56 -12.62
N LEU A 45 -18.30 4.39 -11.59
CA LEU A 45 -18.71 3.86 -10.29
C LEU A 45 -19.76 4.76 -9.62
N GLY A 46 -19.59 6.08 -9.71
CA GLY A 46 -20.57 7.05 -9.20
C GLY A 46 -21.94 6.88 -9.82
N LYS A 47 -22.04 6.74 -11.14
CA LYS A 47 -23.32 6.54 -11.82
C LYS A 47 -23.96 5.19 -11.49
N LEU A 48 -23.15 4.14 -11.32
CA LEU A 48 -23.64 2.78 -11.13
C LEU A 48 -24.04 2.48 -9.68
N PHE A 49 -23.26 2.95 -8.71
CA PHE A 49 -23.45 2.64 -7.29
C PHE A 49 -24.08 3.80 -6.49
N PHE A 50 -23.97 5.03 -6.99
CA PHE A 50 -24.52 6.23 -6.33
C PHE A 50 -25.38 7.06 -7.30
N PRO A 51 -26.44 6.49 -7.90
CA PRO A 51 -27.30 7.21 -8.83
C PRO A 51 -27.93 8.43 -8.14
N SER A 52 -27.83 9.59 -8.78
CA SER A 52 -28.39 10.86 -8.30
C SER A 52 -28.83 11.72 -9.48
N ASP A 53 -29.79 12.61 -9.25
CA ASP A 53 -30.30 13.56 -10.26
C ASP A 53 -29.21 14.53 -10.75
N ASN A 54 -28.19 14.77 -9.91
CA ASN A 54 -27.02 15.56 -10.25
C ASN A 54 -25.78 14.66 -10.44
N PRO A 55 -25.16 14.64 -11.63
CA PRO A 55 -23.94 13.88 -11.89
C PRO A 55 -22.77 14.22 -10.96
N THR A 56 -22.67 15.47 -10.50
CA THR A 56 -21.63 15.91 -9.57
C THR A 56 -21.79 15.24 -8.22
N THR A 57 -23.02 15.11 -7.71
CA THR A 57 -23.29 14.46 -6.43
C THR A 57 -22.93 12.97 -6.47
N SER A 58 -23.22 12.27 -7.57
CA SER A 58 -22.79 10.88 -7.78
C SER A 58 -21.26 10.72 -7.75
N LEU A 59 -20.54 11.66 -8.36
CA LEU A 59 -19.08 11.66 -8.37
C LEU A 59 -18.50 11.94 -6.97
N ILE A 60 -19.06 12.90 -6.24
CA ILE A 60 -18.67 13.20 -4.84
C ILE A 60 -18.89 11.96 -3.97
N ALA A 61 -20.02 11.26 -4.12
CA ALA A 61 -20.28 10.03 -3.37
C ALA A 61 -19.27 8.93 -3.68
N ALA A 62 -18.88 8.74 -4.95
CA ALA A 62 -17.83 7.80 -5.33
C ALA A 62 -16.48 8.16 -4.69
N PHE A 63 -16.06 9.44 -4.74
CA PHE A 63 -14.85 9.87 -4.03
C PHE A 63 -14.99 9.80 -2.51
N GLY A 64 -16.20 9.93 -1.97
CA GLY A 64 -16.48 9.71 -0.55
C GLY A 64 -16.24 8.25 -0.14
N ALA A 65 -16.68 7.29 -0.97
CA ALA A 65 -16.37 5.87 -0.77
C ALA A 65 -14.86 5.59 -0.86
N PHE A 66 -14.17 6.22 -1.83
CA PHE A 66 -12.72 6.17 -1.91
C PHE A 66 -12.04 6.68 -0.63
N ALA A 67 -12.48 7.84 -0.12
CA ALA A 67 -11.95 8.42 1.11
C ALA A 67 -12.21 7.51 2.32
N ALA A 68 -13.39 6.89 2.41
CA ALA A 68 -13.70 5.92 3.46
C ALA A 68 -12.76 4.69 3.39
N GLY A 69 -12.50 4.17 2.18
CA GLY A 69 -11.52 3.10 1.96
C GLY A 69 -10.09 3.55 2.30
N PHE A 70 -9.74 4.80 2.04
CA PHE A 70 -8.44 5.37 2.40
C PHE A 70 -8.23 5.38 3.92
N LEU A 71 -9.27 5.68 4.71
CA LEU A 71 -9.23 5.61 6.18
C LEU A 71 -9.02 4.18 6.71
N MET A 72 -9.25 3.14 5.91
CA MET A 72 -8.89 1.78 6.31
C MET A 72 -7.38 1.54 6.34
N ARG A 73 -6.56 2.38 5.68
CA ARG A 73 -5.08 2.28 5.76
C ARG A 73 -4.54 2.42 7.18
N PRO A 74 -4.82 3.50 7.93
CA PRO A 74 -4.34 3.60 9.31
C PRO A 74 -4.88 2.46 10.18
N VAL A 75 -6.11 2.00 9.95
CA VAL A 75 -6.67 0.84 10.65
C VAL A 75 -5.85 -0.42 10.36
N GLY A 76 -5.57 -0.68 9.08
CA GLY A 76 -4.70 -1.78 8.65
C GLY A 76 -3.28 -1.63 9.20
N ALA A 77 -2.70 -0.44 9.19
CA ALA A 77 -1.36 -0.17 9.72
C ALA A 77 -1.28 -0.45 11.23
N VAL A 78 -2.30 -0.09 12.00
CA VAL A 78 -2.36 -0.42 13.43
C VAL A 78 -2.49 -1.93 13.64
N LEU A 79 -3.38 -2.59 12.90
CA LEU A 79 -3.63 -4.03 13.05
C LEU A 79 -2.42 -4.85 12.60
N PHE A 80 -1.98 -4.69 11.35
CA PHE A 80 -0.85 -5.42 10.79
C PHE A 80 0.49 -4.96 11.36
N GLY A 81 0.62 -3.71 11.80
CA GLY A 81 1.76 -3.23 12.56
C GLY A 81 1.85 -3.93 13.92
N HIS A 82 0.75 -4.00 14.67
CA HIS A 82 0.72 -4.73 15.94
C HIS A 82 1.01 -6.23 15.77
N ILE A 83 0.43 -6.85 14.74
CA ILE A 83 0.71 -8.25 14.37
C ILE A 83 2.19 -8.41 14.00
N GLY A 84 2.73 -7.51 13.17
CA GLY A 84 4.13 -7.49 12.77
C GLY A 84 5.09 -7.31 13.94
N ASP A 85 4.77 -6.44 14.91
CA ASP A 85 5.57 -6.24 16.11
C ASP A 85 5.55 -7.48 17.03
N ARG A 86 4.40 -8.16 17.10
CA ARG A 86 4.21 -9.31 18.00
C ARG A 86 4.73 -10.62 17.42
N LEU A 87 4.60 -10.82 16.10
CA LEU A 87 5.08 -12.00 15.37
C LEU A 87 6.50 -11.83 14.81
N GLY A 88 6.97 -10.59 14.66
CA GLY A 88 8.15 -10.23 13.88
C GLY A 88 9.47 -10.05 14.64
N ARG A 89 9.56 -10.39 15.94
CA ARG A 89 10.88 -10.55 16.58
C ARG A 89 11.30 -12.01 16.73
N LYS A 90 11.17 -12.81 15.67
CA LYS A 90 11.81 -14.13 15.58
C LYS A 90 12.39 -14.43 14.19
N LYS A 91 13.72 -14.24 14.14
CA LYS A 91 14.77 -14.76 13.23
C LYS A 91 14.76 -14.34 11.76
#